data_AF-A0A7J5JAU6-F1
#
_entry.id   AF-A0A7J5JAU6-F1
#
_cell.length_a   1.000
_cell.length_b   1.000
_cell.length_c   1.000
_cell.angle_alpha   90.00
_cell.angle_beta   90.00
_cell.angle_gamma   90.00
#
_symmetry.space_group_name_H-M   'P 1'
#
loop_
_entity.id
_entity.type
_entity.pdbx_description
1 polymer ?
#
loop_
_entity_poly.entity_id
_entity_poly.type
_entity_poly.pdbx_seq_one_letter_code
_entity_poly.pdbx_strand_id
1 'polypeptide(L)' 'TIKKDKTFELISEYIDRQDATFKEYGTYSVEGNIITLINGEDKQYYKVGENTLTALNQDKQAITGELADHYILHKK' A
#
# COMPACT_ATOMS: atom_id res chain seq x y z
N THR A 1 1.66 3.65 -7.27
CA THR A 1 1.37 5.03 -7.75
C THR A 1 0.00 5.48 -7.29
N ILE A 2 -0.09 6.67 -6.69
CA ILE A 2 -1.35 7.30 -6.30
C ILE A 2 -1.63 8.47 -7.26
N LYS A 3 -2.80 8.49 -7.92
CA LYS A 3 -3.15 9.49 -8.94
C LYS A 3 -4.13 10.53 -8.38
N LYS A 4 -4.12 11.76 -8.91
CA LYS A 4 -4.99 12.85 -8.42
C LYS A 4 -6.49 12.61 -8.63
N ASP A 5 -6.85 11.72 -9.56
CA ASP A 5 -8.22 11.35 -9.89
C ASP A 5 -8.83 10.29 -8.94
N LYS A 6 -8.20 10.07 -7.78
CA LYS A 6 -8.60 9.09 -6.77
C LYS A 6 -8.43 7.62 -7.19
N THR A 7 -7.60 7.35 -8.20
CA THR A 7 -7.24 5.99 -8.60
C THR A 7 -5.79 5.65 -8.21
N PHE A 8 -5.47 4.35 -8.17
CA PHE A 8 -4.11 3.87 -7.95
C PHE A 8 -3.70 2.79 -8.96
N GLU A 9 -2.38 2.60 -9.07
CA GLU A 9 -1.75 1.42 -9.67
C GLU A 9 -0.75 0.88 -8.64
N LEU A 10 -0.88 -0.38 -8.26
CA LEU A 10 0.07 -1.10 -7.40
C LEU A 10 0.78 -2.15 -8.25
N ILE A 11 2.11 -2.17 -8.18
CA ILE A 11 2.95 -3.14 -8.88
C ILE A 11 3.68 -3.96 -7.82
N SER A 12 3.48 -5.27 -7.85
CA SER A 12 4.08 -6.22 -6.92
C SER A 12 4.89 -7.23 -7.72
N GLU A 13 6.16 -7.41 -7.39
CA GLU A 13 7.07 -8.35 -8.07
C GLU A 13 7.61 -9.35 -7.04
N TYR A 14 7.41 -10.64 -7.30
CA TYR A 14 8.01 -11.69 -6.49
C TYR A 14 9.43 -11.96 -6.97
N ILE A 15 10.41 -11.56 -6.16
CA ILE A 15 11.84 -11.53 -6.52
C ILE A 15 12.46 -12.90 -6.89
N ASP A 16 11.82 -14.01 -6.51
CA ASP A 16 12.34 -15.37 -6.69
C ASP A 16 11.43 -16.23 -7.60
N ARG A 17 10.63 -15.58 -8.46
CA ARG A 17 9.75 -16.27 -9.42
C ARG A 17 9.81 -15.59 -10.78
N GLN A 18 9.93 -16.40 -11.84
CA GLN A 18 9.86 -15.92 -13.21
C GLN A 18 8.43 -15.45 -13.55
N ASP A 19 8.33 -14.36 -14.31
CA ASP A 19 7.06 -13.77 -14.77
C ASP A 19 6.05 -13.46 -13.65
N ALA A 20 6.55 -13.09 -12.47
CA ALA A 20 5.75 -12.90 -11.26
C ALA A 20 5.56 -11.42 -10.88
N THR A 21 5.30 -10.60 -11.88
CA THR A 21 4.93 -9.18 -11.72
C THR A 21 3.43 -9.01 -11.89
N PHE A 22 2.79 -8.50 -10.85
CA PHE A 22 1.34 -8.31 -10.78
C PHE A 22 1.02 -6.83 -10.74
N LYS A 23 -0.04 -6.46 -11.44
CA LYS A 23 -0.56 -5.09 -11.45
C LYS A 23 -1.99 -5.08 -10.95
N GLU A 24 -2.22 -4.25 -9.94
CA GLU A 24 -3.53 -4.04 -9.37
C GLU A 24 -3.95 -2.59 -9.57
N TYR A 25 -5.24 -2.40 -9.82
CA TYR A 25 -5.83 -1.08 -10.04
C TYR A 25 -7.08 -0.95 -9.19
N GLY A 26 -7.38 0.27 -8.79
CA GLY A 26 -8.58 0.53 -8.02
C GLY A 26 -8.70 1.99 -7.64
N THR A 27 -9.49 2.23 -6.60
CA THR A 27 -9.70 3.57 -6.04
C THR A 27 -9.04 3.67 -4.68
N TYR A 28 -8.84 4.90 -4.20
CA TYR A 28 -8.41 5.11 -2.83
C TYR A 28 -9.26 6.16 -2.12
N SER A 29 -9.33 6.03 -0.80
CA SER A 29 -9.85 7.04 0.11
C SER A 29 -8.79 7.44 1.13
N VAL A 30 -8.93 8.64 1.70
CA VAL A 30 -8.05 9.13 2.76
C VAL A 30 -8.92 9.56 3.93
N GLU A 31 -8.63 9.04 5.11
CA GLU A 31 -9.28 9.38 6.37
C GLU A 31 -8.18 9.70 7.40
N GLY A 32 -8.10 10.96 7.83
CA GLY A 32 -6.98 11.42 8.65
C GLY A 32 -5.63 11.21 7.94
N ASN A 33 -4.74 10.44 8.57
CA ASN A 33 -3.45 10.06 8.01
C ASN A 33 -3.43 8.62 7.47
N ILE A 34 -4.59 8.01 7.21
CA ILE A 34 -4.67 6.67 6.64
C ILE A 34 -5.20 6.77 5.20
N ILE A 35 -4.44 6.22 4.26
CA ILE A 35 -4.91 5.94 2.90
C ILE A 35 -5.38 4.49 2.83
N THR A 36 -6.57 4.27 2.25
CA THR A 36 -7.12 2.94 1.98
C THR A 36 -7.13 2.70 0.48
N LEU A 37 -6.43 1.67 0.01
CA LEU A 37 -6.53 1.19 -1.36
C LEU A 37 -7.68 0.18 -1.45
N ILE A 38 -8.54 0.33 -2.46
CA ILE A 38 -9.76 -0.47 -2.63
C ILE A 38 -9.75 -1.08 -4.03
N ASN A 39 -9.70 -2.40 -4.10
CA ASN A 39 -9.78 -3.20 -5.33
C ASN A 39 -10.87 -4.27 -5.16
N GLY A 40 -12.09 -3.98 -5.61
CA GLY A 40 -13.24 -4.84 -5.33
C GLY A 40 -13.56 -4.91 -3.84
N GLU A 41 -13.58 -6.12 -3.28
CA GLU A 41 -13.78 -6.35 -1.84
C GLU A 41 -12.47 -6.20 -1.03
N ASP A 42 -11.32 -6.25 -1.70
CA ASP A 42 -10.01 -6.18 -1.07
C ASP A 42 -9.66 -4.75 -0.63
N LYS A 43 -9.15 -4.66 0.60
CA LYS A 43 -8.70 -3.41 1.21
C LYS A 43 -7.30 -3.54 1.77
N GLN A 44 -6.49 -2.54 1.46
CA GLN A 44 -5.16 -2.38 2.03
C GLN A 44 -5.06 -1.00 2.70
N TYR A 45 -4.46 -0.96 3.88
CA TYR A 45 -4.38 0.24 4.70
C TYR A 45 -2.94 0.68 4.83
N TYR A 46 -2.67 1.97 4.62
CA TYR A 46 -1.34 2.54 4.83
C TYR A 46 -1.45 3.82 5.63
N LYS A 47 -0.53 4.01 6.58
CA LYS A 47 -0.32 5.29 7.25
C LYS A 47 0.51 6.19 6.35
N VAL A 48 0.04 7.41 6.14
CA VAL A 48 0.72 8.46 5.39
C VAL A 48 1.73 9.14 6.30
N GLY A 49 2.99 9.10 5.90
CA GLY A 49 4.10 9.84 6.52
C GLY A 49 4.70 10.87 5.56
N GLU A 50 5.74 11.55 6.01
CA GLU A 50 6.50 12.44 5.14
C GLU A 50 7.24 11.61 4.08
N ASN A 51 6.81 11.72 2.82
CA ASN A 51 7.35 10.97 1.68
C ASN A 51 7.32 9.44 1.84
N THR A 52 6.46 8.91 2.71
CA THR A 52 6.33 7.46 2.95
C THR A 52 4.87 7.03 3.05
N LEU A 53 4.64 5.75 2.74
CA LEU A 53 3.44 5.00 3.11
C LEU A 53 3.87 3.77 3.91
N THR A 54 3.37 3.61 5.13
CA THR A 54 3.68 2.43 5.97
C THR A 54 2.46 1.51 6.00
N ALA A 55 2.62 0.25 5.57
CA ALA A 55 1.51 -0.70 5.58
C ALA A 55 1.02 -0.98 7.01
N LEU A 56 -0.29 -1.10 7.15
CA LEU A 56 -0.97 -1.42 8.40
C LEU A 56 -1.62 -2.80 8.30
N ASN A 57 -1.93 -3.42 9.43
CA ASN A 57 -2.70 -4.65 9.46
C ASN A 57 -4.20 -4.38 9.15
N GLN A 58 -5.01 -5.43 9.11
CA GLN A 58 -6.45 -5.34 8.81
C GLN A 58 -7.25 -4.52 9.84
N ASP A 59 -6.76 -4.43 11.08
CA ASP A 59 -7.32 -3.59 12.14
C ASP A 59 -6.84 -2.13 12.09
N LYS A 60 -6.14 -1.74 11.02
CA LYS A 60 -5.52 -0.42 10.83
C LYS A 60 -4.45 -0.07 11.88
N GLN A 61 -3.80 -1.07 12.46
CA GLN A 61 -2.72 -0.91 13.42
C GLN A 61 -1.35 -1.08 12.74
N ALA A 62 -0.31 -0.51 13.36
CA ALA A 62 1.05 -0.66 12.89
C ALA A 62 1.49 -2.13 12.95
N ILE A 63 2.15 -2.59 11.89
CA ILE A 63 2.88 -3.86 11.89
C ILE A 63 4.12 -3.67 12.79
N THR A 64 4.40 -4.63 13.67
CA THR A 64 5.48 -4.56 14.66
C THR A 64 6.42 -5.76 14.54
N GLY A 65 7.60 -5.67 15.17
CA GLY A 65 8.64 -6.71 15.16
C GLY A 65 9.83 -6.35 14.27
N GLU A 66 10.78 -7.28 14.13
CA GLU A 66 12.05 -7.06 13.43
C GLU A 66 11.89 -6.70 11.96
N LEU A 67 10.75 -7.04 11.35
CA LEU A 67 10.48 -6.80 9.94
C LEU A 67 9.64 -5.54 9.68
N ALA A 68 9.31 -4.74 10.70
CA ALA A 68 8.40 -3.59 10.57
C ALA A 68 8.86 -2.60 9.48
N ASP A 69 10.17 -2.34 9.39
CA ASP A 69 10.74 -1.40 8.43
C ASP A 69 10.58 -1.87 6.97
N HIS A 70 10.42 -3.18 6.73
CA HIS A 70 10.19 -3.74 5.39
C HIS A 70 8.78 -3.42 4.84
N TYR A 71 7.89 -2.89 5.67
CA TYR A 71 6.53 -2.48 5.29
C TYR A 71 6.43 -0.99 4.94
N ILE A 72 7.56 -0.28 4.86
CA ILE A 72 7.62 1.15 4.51
C ILE A 72 7.90 1.30 3.00
N LEU A 73 6.95 1.89 2.29
CA LEU A 73 7.10 2.32 0.90
C LEU A 73 7.59 3.76 0.87
N HIS A 74 8.71 3.99 0.18
CA HIS A 74 9.27 5.32 0.01
C HIS A 74 8.79 5.95 -1.30
N LYS A 75 8.51 7.26 -1.26
CA LYS A 75 8.25 8.03 -2.47
C LYS A 75 9.50 8.02 -3.36
N LYS A 76 9.28 7.72 -4.63
CA LYS A 76 10.30 7.80 -5.69
C LYS A 76 10.51 9.24 -6.14
#